data_AF-A0A7C5CI96-F1
#
_entry.id   AF-A0A7C5CI96-F1
#
_cell.length_a   1.000
_cell.length_b   1.000
_cell.length_c   1.000
_cell.angle_alpha   90.00
_cell.angle_beta   90.00
_cell.angle_gamma   90.00
#
_symmetry.space_group_name_H-M   'P 1'
#
loop_
_entity.id
_entity.type
_entity.pdbx_description
1 polymer ?
#
loop_
_entity_poly.entity_id
_entity_poly.type
_entity_poly.pdbx_seq_one_letter_code
_entity_poly.pdbx_strand_id
1 'polypeptide(L)'
;MEKFKNEVRDYYKSYYENGDKAHLIDHADDVCTLALKINQKCDEKLVILASYIHDMFNAMHRPTHNELAYEYVKKSDDKFLKELSKKERLEVANAVLEHRASFKGEFYSNLSEIISSADRGEPDLEVVVQRSMKFNGNAHDVYEHIKDKYGVNGYAKYPEVYRKIFKEELAYFQKEADEITVGKILEICNV
;
A
#
# COMPACT_ATOMS: atom_id res chain seq x y z
N MET A 1 15.21 9.38 13.33
CA MET A 1 13.98 9.46 12.52
C MET A 1 12.71 9.05 13.26
N GLU A 2 12.79 8.16 14.26
CA GLU A 2 11.62 7.71 15.06
C GLU A 2 10.74 8.83 15.64
N LYS A 3 11.34 9.88 16.21
CA LYS A 3 10.57 11.04 16.71
C LYS A 3 9.72 11.69 15.62
N PHE A 4 10.28 11.89 14.44
CA PHE A 4 9.56 12.48 13.30
C PHE A 4 8.44 11.57 12.81
N LYS A 5 8.69 10.26 12.72
CA LYS A 5 7.67 9.25 12.41
C LYS A 5 6.47 9.37 13.35
N ASN A 6 6.71 9.41 14.67
CA ASN A 6 5.65 9.52 15.66
C ASN A 6 4.88 10.84 15.55
N GLU A 7 5.56 11.96 15.30
CA GLU A 7 4.92 13.26 15.09
C GLU A 7 4.02 13.29 13.85
N VAL A 8 4.42 12.59 12.77
CA VAL A 8 3.66 12.44 11.52
C VAL A 8 2.45 11.53 11.75
N ARG A 9 2.68 10.36 12.34
CA ARG A 9 1.63 9.41 12.73
C ARG A 9 0.54 10.09 13.55
N ASP A 10 0.92 10.79 14.61
CA ASP A 10 -0.05 11.45 15.50
C ASP A 10 -0.82 12.58 14.82
N TYR A 11 -0.25 13.20 13.80
CA TYR A 11 -0.91 14.26 13.05
C TYR A 11 -1.98 13.73 12.09
N TYR A 12 -1.68 12.64 11.39
CA TYR A 12 -2.58 12.07 10.38
C TYR A 12 -3.51 10.98 10.94
N LYS A 13 -3.30 10.48 12.16
CA LYS A 13 -4.10 9.36 12.73
C LYS A 13 -5.61 9.57 12.69
N SER A 14 -6.10 10.80 12.86
CA SER A 14 -7.54 11.08 12.90
C SER A 14 -8.24 10.77 11.58
N TYR A 15 -7.50 10.78 10.46
CA TYR A 15 -8.04 10.41 9.14
C TYR A 15 -8.34 8.91 9.03
N TYR A 16 -7.73 8.09 9.87
CA TYR A 16 -7.86 6.63 9.86
C TYR A 16 -8.89 6.12 10.88
N GLU A 17 -9.46 6.99 11.74
CA GLU A 17 -10.40 6.58 12.81
C GLU A 17 -11.67 5.92 12.27
N ASN A 18 -12.11 6.30 11.08
CA ASN A 18 -13.31 5.77 10.42
C ASN A 18 -12.97 4.80 9.27
N GLY A 19 -11.72 4.34 9.18
CA GLY A 19 -11.31 3.35 8.18
C GLY A 19 -11.99 2.00 8.41
N ASP A 20 -12.10 1.20 7.34
CA ASP A 20 -12.40 -0.22 7.53
C ASP A 20 -11.24 -0.92 8.25
N LYS A 21 -11.46 -2.15 8.74
CA LYS A 21 -10.46 -2.89 9.53
C LYS A 21 -9.09 -3.05 8.85
N ALA A 22 -9.04 -2.98 7.52
CA ALA A 22 -7.80 -3.11 6.76
C ALA A 22 -7.10 -1.78 6.48
N HIS A 23 -7.75 -0.63 6.73
CA HIS A 23 -7.23 0.70 6.43
C HIS A 23 -7.29 1.61 7.68
N LEU A 24 -6.98 1.04 8.85
CA LEU A 24 -6.75 1.77 10.10
C LEU A 24 -5.30 2.30 10.15
N ILE A 25 -4.96 3.06 11.20
CA ILE A 25 -3.61 3.63 11.37
C ILE A 25 -2.51 2.57 11.37
N ASP A 26 -2.81 1.35 11.84
CA ASP A 26 -1.87 0.23 11.86
C ASP A 26 -1.45 -0.19 10.43
N HIS A 27 -2.32 -0.05 9.42
CA HIS A 27 -1.93 -0.26 8.01
C HIS A 27 -0.88 0.76 7.58
N ALA A 28 -1.09 2.04 7.86
CA ALA A 28 -0.09 3.06 7.56
C ALA A 28 1.22 2.86 8.33
N ASP A 29 1.17 2.32 9.56
CA ASP A 29 2.35 1.94 10.34
C ASP A 29 3.13 0.77 9.68
N ASP A 30 2.42 -0.25 9.21
CA ASP A 30 3.00 -1.39 8.48
C ASP A 30 3.64 -0.92 7.17
N VAL A 31 2.93 -0.10 6.39
CA VAL A 31 3.43 0.50 5.15
C VAL A 31 4.66 1.35 5.42
N CYS A 32 4.65 2.21 6.43
CA CYS A 32 5.81 3.03 6.78
C CYS A 32 7.02 2.16 7.18
N THR A 33 6.79 1.10 7.96
CA THR A 33 7.84 0.20 8.42
C THR A 33 8.48 -0.55 7.26
N LEU A 34 7.65 -1.11 6.36
CA LEU A 34 8.14 -1.81 5.18
C LEU A 34 8.81 -0.84 4.19
N ALA A 35 8.23 0.34 3.97
CA ALA A 35 8.77 1.36 3.08
C ALA A 35 10.18 1.80 3.51
N LEU A 36 10.40 2.01 4.81
CA LEU A 36 11.73 2.31 5.36
C LEU A 36 12.69 1.12 5.23
N LYS A 37 12.23 -0.12 5.44
CA LYS A 37 13.03 -1.34 5.26
C LYS A 37 13.51 -1.52 3.81
N ILE A 38 12.64 -1.24 2.83
CA ILE A 38 12.95 -1.38 1.40
C ILE A 38 13.53 -0.10 0.77
N ASN A 39 13.61 1.00 1.52
CA ASN A 39 14.12 2.27 1.04
C ASN A 39 15.61 2.14 0.69
N GLN A 40 15.96 2.39 -0.57
CA GLN A 40 17.35 2.31 -1.02
C GLN A 40 18.04 3.68 -1.01
N LYS A 41 17.31 4.77 -1.31
CA LYS A 41 17.90 6.08 -1.66
C LYS A 41 17.01 7.30 -1.42
N CYS A 42 15.74 7.13 -1.04
CA CYS A 42 14.85 8.27 -0.82
C CYS A 42 15.11 8.89 0.55
N ASP A 43 14.83 10.18 0.68
CA ASP A 43 14.82 10.84 1.99
C ASP A 43 13.72 10.18 2.85
N GLU A 44 14.13 9.66 4.01
CA GLU A 44 13.23 8.97 4.95
C GLU A 44 12.06 9.85 5.39
N LYS A 45 12.20 11.18 5.42
CA LYS A 45 11.09 12.10 5.70
C LYS A 45 9.98 12.00 4.67
N LEU A 46 10.34 11.91 3.38
CA LEU A 46 9.36 11.80 2.30
C LEU A 46 8.69 10.43 2.30
N VAL A 47 9.47 9.38 2.60
CA VAL A 47 8.94 8.02 2.79
C VAL A 47 7.90 8.01 3.90
N ILE A 48 8.23 8.53 5.08
CA ILE A 48 7.32 8.61 6.22
C ILE A 48 6.06 9.39 5.87
N LEU A 49 6.20 10.59 5.26
CA LEU A 49 5.05 11.41 4.89
C LEU A 49 4.13 10.69 3.89
N ALA A 50 4.69 10.15 2.80
CA ALA A 50 3.89 9.45 1.80
C ALA A 50 3.19 8.21 2.39
N SER A 51 3.84 7.47 3.29
CA SER A 51 3.24 6.32 3.97
C SER A 51 2.03 6.70 4.84
N TYR A 52 2.05 7.82 5.57
CA TYR A 52 0.90 8.21 6.39
C TYR A 52 -0.19 8.99 5.63
N ILE A 53 0.11 9.48 4.42
CA ILE A 53 -0.85 10.26 3.62
C ILE A 53 -1.58 9.39 2.59
N HIS A 54 -0.97 8.30 2.08
CA HIS A 54 -1.48 7.58 0.91
C HIS A 54 -2.95 7.15 0.99
N ASP A 55 -3.39 6.70 2.16
CA ASP A 55 -4.72 6.15 2.40
C ASP A 55 -5.61 7.04 3.29
N MET A 56 -5.19 8.25 3.63
CA MET A 56 -5.88 9.08 4.63
C MET A 56 -7.31 9.47 4.22
N PHE A 57 -7.68 9.35 2.94
CA PHE A 57 -9.05 9.58 2.47
C PHE A 57 -9.81 8.29 2.11
N ASN A 58 -9.30 7.12 2.47
CA ASN A 58 -9.92 5.84 2.16
C ASN A 58 -11.34 5.75 2.76
N ALA A 59 -11.49 6.14 4.03
CA ALA A 59 -12.78 6.20 4.73
C ALA A 59 -13.77 7.21 4.12
N MET A 60 -13.26 8.30 3.53
CA MET A 60 -14.08 9.35 2.93
C MET A 60 -14.59 8.92 1.54
N HIS A 61 -13.69 8.44 0.68
CA HIS A 61 -14.06 8.00 -0.67
C HIS A 61 -13.02 7.04 -1.26
N ARG A 62 -13.13 5.76 -0.93
CA ARG A 62 -12.23 4.69 -1.39
C ARG A 62 -11.96 4.67 -2.90
N PRO A 63 -12.90 4.91 -3.82
CA PRO A 63 -12.57 4.86 -5.26
C PRO A 63 -11.53 5.90 -5.72
N THR A 64 -11.48 7.07 -5.05
CA THR A 64 -10.67 8.23 -5.47
C THR A 64 -9.78 8.78 -4.35
N HIS A 65 -9.56 8.02 -3.26
CA HIS A 65 -8.79 8.46 -2.09
C HIS A 65 -7.37 8.92 -2.46
N ASN A 66 -6.73 8.25 -3.43
CA ASN A 66 -5.41 8.58 -3.95
C ASN A 66 -5.40 9.95 -4.67
N GLU A 67 -6.45 10.27 -5.42
CA GLU A 67 -6.61 11.58 -6.09
C GLU A 67 -6.87 12.70 -5.06
N LEU A 68 -7.68 12.42 -4.03
CA LEU A 68 -7.91 13.34 -2.93
C LEU A 68 -6.63 13.59 -2.14
N ALA A 69 -5.84 12.55 -1.87
CA ALA A 69 -4.55 12.64 -1.18
C ALA A 69 -3.54 13.45 -2.01
N TYR A 70 -3.47 13.21 -3.32
CA TYR A 70 -2.65 13.99 -4.25
C TYR A 70 -2.99 15.49 -4.20
N GLU A 71 -4.27 15.84 -4.29
CA GLU A 71 -4.71 17.23 -4.25
C GLU A 71 -4.46 17.88 -2.88
N TYR A 72 -4.62 17.11 -1.79
CA TYR A 72 -4.27 17.56 -0.44
C TYR A 72 -2.78 17.90 -0.33
N VAL A 73 -1.89 17.00 -0.77
CA VAL A 73 -0.43 17.25 -0.72
C VAL A 73 -0.05 18.51 -1.51
N LYS A 74 -0.72 18.76 -2.63
CA LYS A 74 -0.43 19.94 -3.48
C LYS A 74 -0.96 21.25 -2.93
N LYS A 75 -2.08 21.23 -2.21
CA LYS A 75 -2.83 22.46 -1.84
C LYS A 75 -2.77 22.79 -0.34
N SER A 76 -2.54 21.79 0.51
CA SER A 76 -2.52 21.97 1.95
C SER A 76 -1.18 22.55 2.41
N ASP A 77 -1.22 23.55 3.29
CA ASP A 77 -0.03 24.04 4.01
C ASP A 77 -0.04 23.57 5.47
N ASP A 78 -0.27 22.27 5.63
CA ASP A 78 -0.15 21.63 6.94
C ASP A 78 1.28 21.75 7.51
N LYS A 79 1.42 21.41 8.79
CA LYS A 79 2.67 21.62 9.53
C LYS A 79 3.89 20.94 8.90
N PHE A 80 3.71 19.88 8.11
CA PHE A 80 4.79 19.15 7.45
C PHE A 80 4.94 19.55 5.99
N LEU A 81 3.84 19.66 5.25
CA LEU A 81 3.85 19.95 3.83
C LEU A 81 4.40 21.34 3.52
N LYS A 82 4.19 22.32 4.40
CA LYS A 82 4.73 23.68 4.25
C LYS A 82 6.27 23.75 4.30
N GLU A 83 6.91 22.75 4.90
CA GLU A 83 8.37 22.67 5.04
C GLU A 83 9.02 21.99 3.81
N LEU A 84 8.22 21.38 2.93
CA LEU A 84 8.72 20.75 1.72
C LEU A 84 9.02 21.78 0.64
N SER A 85 10.14 21.59 -0.04
CA SER A 85 10.38 22.24 -1.33
C SER A 85 9.33 21.82 -2.36
N LYS A 86 9.19 22.61 -3.43
CA LYS A 86 8.28 22.29 -4.54
C LYS A 86 8.54 20.90 -5.14
N LYS A 87 9.82 20.48 -5.20
CA LYS A 87 10.22 19.18 -5.75
C LYS A 87 9.80 18.04 -4.81
N GLU A 88 10.13 18.15 -3.52
CA GLU A 88 9.78 17.15 -2.51
C GLU A 88 8.25 16.98 -2.40
N ARG A 89 7.51 18.10 -2.43
CA ARG A 89 6.04 18.06 -2.41
C ARG A 89 5.47 17.35 -3.63
N LEU A 90 6.06 17.55 -4.82
CA LEU A 90 5.64 16.85 -6.04
C LEU A 90 5.97 15.35 -5.98
N GLU A 91 7.12 14.97 -5.41
CA GLU A 91 7.47 13.56 -5.17
C GLU A 91 6.46 12.87 -4.25
N VAL A 92 6.14 13.48 -3.09
CA VAL A 92 5.14 12.93 -2.16
C VAL A 92 3.76 12.85 -2.82
N ALA A 93 3.35 13.90 -3.55
CA ALA A 93 2.06 13.93 -4.23
C ALA A 93 1.93 12.77 -5.22
N ASN A 94 2.90 12.59 -6.11
CA ASN A 94 2.84 11.50 -7.09
C ASN A 94 2.94 10.13 -6.41
N ALA A 95 3.75 9.98 -5.36
CA ALA A 95 3.82 8.71 -4.63
C ALA A 95 2.48 8.28 -4.03
N VAL A 96 1.70 9.23 -3.49
CA VAL A 96 0.35 8.93 -2.98
C VAL A 96 -0.68 8.74 -4.09
N LEU A 97 -0.52 9.37 -5.25
CA LEU A 97 -1.41 9.15 -6.40
C LEU A 97 -1.25 7.76 -7.01
N GLU A 98 0.00 7.30 -7.10
CA GLU A 98 0.44 6.14 -7.87
C GLU A 98 0.51 4.85 -7.04
N HIS A 99 0.27 4.91 -5.72
CA HIS A 99 0.50 3.77 -4.82
C HIS A 99 -0.34 2.53 -5.18
N ARG A 100 -1.59 2.72 -5.64
CA ARG A 100 -2.57 1.65 -5.83
C ARG A 100 -2.05 0.50 -6.69
N ALA A 101 -2.43 -0.73 -6.31
CA ALA A 101 -2.14 -1.94 -7.08
C ALA A 101 -2.63 -1.89 -8.56
N SER A 102 -3.71 -1.14 -8.79
CA SER A 102 -4.34 -0.96 -10.11
C SER A 102 -3.71 0.15 -10.96
N PHE A 103 -2.68 0.86 -10.49
CA PHE A 103 -2.04 1.92 -11.26
C PHE A 103 -1.41 1.36 -12.54
N LYS A 104 -1.69 2.00 -13.69
CA LYS A 104 -1.30 1.51 -15.02
C LYS A 104 -0.19 2.32 -15.68
N GLY A 105 0.17 3.48 -15.14
CA GLY A 105 1.20 4.37 -15.69
C GLY A 105 2.62 4.00 -15.25
N GLU A 106 3.56 4.86 -15.64
CA GLU A 106 4.95 4.82 -15.15
C GLU A 106 5.04 5.57 -13.82
N PHE A 107 5.86 5.06 -12.90
CA PHE A 107 6.09 5.73 -11.64
C PHE A 107 6.89 7.01 -11.83
N TYR A 108 6.45 8.09 -11.19
CA TYR A 108 7.14 9.38 -11.26
C TYR A 108 8.54 9.34 -10.63
N SER A 109 8.72 8.54 -9.58
CA SER A 109 9.96 8.50 -8.81
C SER A 109 10.16 7.19 -8.05
N ASN A 110 11.39 6.98 -7.55
CA ASN A 110 11.69 5.89 -6.62
C ASN A 110 10.79 5.89 -5.38
N LEU A 111 10.37 7.07 -4.92
CA LEU A 111 9.44 7.19 -3.79
C LEU A 111 8.09 6.56 -4.14
N SER A 112 7.57 6.83 -5.35
CA SER A 112 6.34 6.20 -5.82
C SER A 112 6.46 4.68 -5.87
N GLU A 113 7.57 4.16 -6.38
CA GLU A 113 7.82 2.72 -6.41
C GLU A 113 7.88 2.11 -5.01
N ILE A 114 8.58 2.76 -4.06
CA ILE A 114 8.71 2.31 -2.68
C ILE A 114 7.35 2.28 -1.99
N ILE A 115 6.57 3.36 -2.08
CA ILE A 115 5.26 3.44 -1.43
C ILE A 115 4.28 2.45 -2.03
N SER A 116 4.24 2.34 -3.36
CA SER A 116 3.45 1.31 -4.06
C SER A 116 3.87 -0.11 -3.65
N SER A 117 5.17 -0.35 -3.49
CA SER A 117 5.71 -1.64 -3.05
C SER A 117 5.34 -1.96 -1.60
N ALA A 118 5.49 -0.99 -0.70
CA ALA A 118 5.23 -1.17 0.72
C ALA A 118 3.74 -1.33 1.04
N ASP A 119 2.86 -0.59 0.33
CA ASP A 119 1.40 -0.73 0.44
C ASP A 119 0.92 -2.15 0.09
N ARG A 120 1.58 -2.82 -0.86
CA ARG A 120 1.28 -4.22 -1.20
C ARG A 120 1.64 -5.21 -0.09
N GLY A 121 2.58 -4.85 0.80
CA GLY A 121 3.14 -5.77 1.79
C GLY A 121 4.13 -6.77 1.19
N GLU A 122 4.75 -7.58 2.06
CA GLU A 122 5.57 -8.72 1.63
C GLU A 122 4.68 -9.77 0.93
N PRO A 123 5.18 -10.53 -0.07
CA PRO A 123 4.38 -11.56 -0.72
C PRO A 123 4.03 -12.69 0.26
N ASP A 124 2.81 -12.70 0.74
CA ASP A 124 2.28 -13.70 1.66
C ASP A 124 0.84 -14.04 1.28
N LEU A 125 0.65 -15.26 0.75
CA LEU A 125 -0.65 -15.68 0.25
C LEU A 125 -1.66 -15.89 1.39
N GLU A 126 -1.23 -16.37 2.54
CA GLU A 126 -2.12 -16.60 3.68
C GLU A 126 -2.69 -15.27 4.18
N VAL A 127 -1.83 -14.26 4.32
CA VAL A 127 -2.24 -12.90 4.71
C VAL A 127 -3.21 -12.31 3.70
N VAL A 128 -2.93 -12.43 2.40
CA VAL A 128 -3.81 -11.91 1.33
C VAL A 128 -5.16 -12.63 1.32
N VAL A 129 -5.17 -13.96 1.50
CA VAL A 129 -6.40 -14.77 1.58
C VAL A 129 -7.23 -14.37 2.79
N GLN A 130 -6.63 -14.28 3.98
CA GLN A 130 -7.32 -13.88 5.20
C GLN A 130 -7.90 -12.46 5.10
N ARG A 131 -7.16 -11.51 4.51
CA ARG A 131 -7.64 -10.14 4.26
C ARG A 131 -8.82 -10.14 3.27
N SER A 132 -8.71 -10.90 2.19
CA SER A 132 -9.77 -11.00 1.17
C SER A 132 -11.03 -11.65 1.74
N MET A 133 -10.90 -12.69 2.57
CA MET A 133 -12.02 -13.37 3.21
C MET A 133 -12.73 -12.47 4.23
N LYS A 134 -11.99 -11.66 4.98
CA LYS A 134 -12.59 -10.65 5.88
C LYS A 134 -13.45 -9.61 5.13
N PHE A 135 -13.15 -9.35 3.86
CA PHE A 135 -13.87 -8.38 3.04
C PHE A 135 -15.04 -9.01 2.27
N ASN A 136 -14.80 -10.10 1.53
CA ASN A 136 -15.80 -10.73 0.67
C ASN A 136 -16.73 -11.69 1.44
N GLY A 137 -16.26 -12.28 2.54
CA GLY A 137 -17.01 -13.27 3.33
C GLY A 137 -17.30 -14.59 2.61
N ASN A 138 -16.84 -14.77 1.37
CA ASN A 138 -17.12 -15.92 0.52
C ASN A 138 -15.82 -16.47 -0.10
N ALA A 139 -15.54 -17.75 0.14
CA ALA A 139 -14.32 -18.40 -0.30
C ALA A 139 -14.20 -18.54 -1.83
N HIS A 140 -15.31 -18.63 -2.55
CA HIS A 140 -15.31 -18.67 -4.02
C HIS A 140 -14.98 -17.30 -4.61
N ASP A 141 -15.56 -16.22 -4.06
CA ASP A 141 -15.21 -14.86 -4.49
C ASP A 141 -13.75 -14.52 -4.17
N VAL A 142 -13.22 -15.00 -3.04
CA VAL A 142 -11.79 -14.92 -2.72
C VAL A 142 -10.97 -15.70 -3.74
N TYR A 143 -11.34 -16.93 -4.08
CA TYR A 143 -10.63 -17.73 -5.09
C TYR A 143 -10.51 -16.98 -6.42
N GLU A 144 -11.62 -16.46 -6.95
CA GLU A 144 -11.62 -15.69 -8.19
C GLU A 144 -10.77 -14.42 -8.06
N HIS A 145 -10.89 -13.70 -6.93
CA HIS A 145 -10.08 -12.51 -6.66
C HIS A 145 -8.58 -12.79 -6.64
N ILE A 146 -8.17 -13.88 -6.00
CA ILE A 146 -6.75 -14.26 -5.92
C ILE A 146 -6.21 -14.58 -7.30
N LYS A 147 -6.93 -15.38 -8.09
CA LYS A 147 -6.52 -15.77 -9.44
C LYS A 147 -6.43 -14.59 -10.40
N ASP A 148 -7.46 -13.74 -10.44
CA ASP A 148 -7.52 -12.58 -11.34
C ASP A 148 -6.48 -11.51 -10.99
N LYS A 149 -6.21 -11.31 -9.70
CA LYS A 149 -5.31 -10.24 -9.24
C LYS A 149 -3.86 -10.69 -9.14
N TYR A 150 -3.59 -11.82 -8.50
CA TYR A 150 -2.28 -12.19 -7.98
C TYR A 150 -1.61 -13.37 -8.70
N GLY A 151 -2.34 -14.09 -9.55
CA GLY A 151 -1.75 -15.16 -10.37
C GLY A 151 -0.63 -14.66 -11.30
N VAL A 152 0.07 -15.57 -11.97
CA VAL A 152 1.18 -15.21 -12.88
C VAL A 152 0.73 -14.27 -14.00
N ASN A 153 -0.52 -14.41 -14.46
CA ASN A 153 -1.15 -13.54 -15.45
C ASN A 153 -2.13 -12.53 -14.84
N GLY A 154 -2.11 -12.36 -13.51
CA GLY A 154 -3.00 -11.46 -12.81
C GLY A 154 -2.72 -9.98 -13.10
N TYR A 155 -3.69 -9.11 -12.85
CA TYR A 155 -3.54 -7.69 -13.18
C TYR A 155 -2.65 -6.90 -12.20
N ALA A 156 -2.27 -7.46 -11.04
CA ALA A 156 -1.40 -6.78 -10.09
C ALA A 156 -0.02 -6.51 -10.72
N LYS A 157 0.29 -5.23 -10.92
CA LYS A 157 1.63 -4.82 -11.35
C LYS A 157 2.53 -4.65 -10.14
N TYR A 158 3.68 -5.30 -10.14
CA TYR A 158 4.70 -5.17 -9.11
C TYR A 158 5.78 -4.17 -9.55
N PRO A 159 6.08 -3.10 -8.78
CA PRO A 159 7.17 -2.17 -9.10
C PRO A 159 8.53 -2.86 -9.26
N GLU A 160 9.51 -2.22 -9.90
CA GLU A 160 10.84 -2.81 -10.08
C GLU A 160 11.51 -3.06 -8.74
N VAL A 161 11.40 -2.10 -7.81
CA VAL A 161 11.87 -2.24 -6.44
C VAL A 161 11.30 -3.51 -5.78
N TYR A 162 10.00 -3.75 -5.92
CA TYR A 162 9.34 -4.93 -5.36
C TYR A 162 9.90 -6.23 -5.94
N ARG A 163 9.98 -6.32 -7.27
CA ARG A 163 10.49 -7.52 -7.97
C ARG A 163 11.95 -7.81 -7.65
N LYS A 164 12.75 -6.77 -7.37
CA LYS A 164 14.16 -6.92 -7.02
C LYS A 164 14.33 -7.44 -5.60
N ILE A 165 13.54 -6.91 -4.67
CA ILE A 165 13.67 -7.24 -3.23
C ILE A 165 13.04 -8.58 -2.91
N PHE A 166 11.83 -8.84 -3.43
CA PHE A 166 11.04 -10.04 -3.12
C PHE A 166 11.04 -11.03 -4.28
N LYS A 167 12.16 -11.16 -5.01
CA LYS A 167 12.17 -11.89 -6.28
C LYS A 167 11.70 -13.34 -6.13
N GLU A 168 12.23 -14.04 -5.12
CA GLU A 168 11.97 -15.47 -4.90
C GLU A 168 10.61 -15.67 -4.23
N GLU A 169 10.30 -14.83 -3.24
CA GLU A 169 9.04 -14.81 -2.52
C GLU A 169 7.87 -14.49 -3.46
N LEU A 170 8.02 -13.51 -4.36
CA LEU A 170 7.00 -13.17 -5.35
C LEU A 170 6.77 -14.33 -6.33
N ALA A 171 7.83 -14.98 -6.81
CA ALA A 171 7.70 -16.11 -7.71
C ALA A 171 6.96 -17.28 -7.05
N TYR A 172 7.28 -17.55 -5.78
CA TYR A 172 6.59 -18.56 -4.97
C TYR A 172 5.11 -18.18 -4.74
N PHE A 173 4.87 -16.95 -4.27
CA PHE A 173 3.54 -16.39 -4.04
C PHE A 173 2.63 -16.47 -5.28
N GLN A 174 3.13 -16.06 -6.46
CA GLN A 174 2.32 -16.10 -7.69
C GLN A 174 2.00 -17.53 -8.14
N LYS A 175 2.94 -18.46 -7.92
CA LYS A 175 2.70 -19.88 -8.19
C LYS A 175 1.64 -20.44 -7.26
N GLU A 176 1.75 -20.19 -5.95
CA GLU A 176 0.74 -20.63 -4.99
C GLU A 176 -0.63 -19.99 -5.26
N ALA A 177 -0.66 -18.70 -5.62
CA ALA A 177 -1.89 -18.02 -6.02
C ALA A 177 -2.54 -18.68 -7.24
N ASP A 178 -1.74 -19.22 -8.17
CA ASP A 178 -2.26 -19.95 -9.33
C ASP A 178 -2.77 -21.35 -9.00
N GLU A 179 -2.19 -22.00 -8.00
CA GLU A 179 -2.54 -23.35 -7.55
C GLU A 179 -3.59 -23.36 -6.43
N ILE A 180 -3.98 -22.18 -5.92
CA ILE A 180 -4.93 -22.06 -4.81
C ILE A 180 -6.29 -22.68 -5.15
N THR A 181 -6.93 -23.28 -4.15
CA THR A 181 -8.27 -23.85 -4.27
C THR A 181 -9.19 -23.27 -3.19
N VAL A 182 -10.51 -23.36 -3.42
CA VAL A 182 -11.51 -23.01 -2.40
C VAL A 182 -11.27 -23.80 -1.10
N GLY A 183 -10.90 -25.08 -1.19
CA GLY A 183 -10.57 -25.90 -0.02
C GLY A 183 -9.39 -25.35 0.78
N LYS A 184 -8.32 -24.92 0.10
CA LYS A 184 -7.16 -24.30 0.76
C LYS A 184 -7.50 -22.96 1.41
N ILE A 185 -8.38 -22.16 0.79
CA ILE A 185 -8.86 -20.89 1.37
C ILE A 185 -9.61 -21.13 2.68
N LEU A 186 -10.49 -22.13 2.72
CA LEU A 186 -11.23 -22.51 3.92
C LEU A 186 -10.29 -22.98 5.03
N GLU A 187 -9.28 -23.79 4.69
CA GLU A 187 -8.22 -24.23 5.61
C GLU A 187 -7.45 -23.04 6.21
N ILE A 188 -6.96 -22.12 5.37
CA ILE A 188 -6.21 -20.91 5.81
C ILE A 188 -7.06 -20.05 6.76
N CYS A 189 -8.36 -19.98 6.51
CA CYS A 189 -9.28 -19.13 7.27
C CYS A 189 -9.92 -19.84 8.48
N ASN A 190 -9.69 -21.15 8.67
CA ASN A 190 -10.31 -21.98 9.70
C ASN A 190 -11.86 -21.88 9.71
N VAL A 191 -12.49 -22.00 8.53
CA VAL A 191 -13.95 -21.91 8.31
C VAL A 191 -14.51 -23.09 7.54
#